data_AF-A0A1Z9D5H4-F1
#
_entry.id   AF-A0A1Z9D5H4-F1
#
_cell.length_a   1.000
_cell.length_b   1.000
_cell.length_c   1.000
_cell.angle_alpha   90.00
_cell.angle_beta   90.00
_cell.angle_gamma   90.00
#
_symmetry.space_group_name_H-M   'P 1'
#
loop_
_entity.id
_entity.type
_entity.pdbx_description
1 polymer ?
#
loop_
_entity_poly.entity_id
_entity_poly.type
_entity_poly.pdbx_seq_one_letter_code
_entity_poly.pdbx_strand_id
1 'polypeptide(L)' 'MEKISSKDLLHHRLQAWLREHTCEDISYIGERESFKSGEMEHFYRIGEHEVPVDAIESFEMEEVEGDEIT' A
#
# COMPACT_ATOMS: atom_id res chain seq x y z
N MET A 1 3.71 -9.59 -24.22
CA MET A 1 2.75 -9.41 -23.13
C MET A 1 3.57 -9.48 -21.85
N GLU A 2 4.07 -8.35 -21.38
CA GLU A 2 4.74 -8.29 -20.07
C GLU A 2 3.70 -8.71 -19.03
N LYS A 3 3.95 -9.83 -18.34
CA LYS A 3 3.09 -10.30 -17.26
C LYS A 3 3.35 -9.38 -16.07
N ILE A 4 2.64 -8.27 -16.01
CA ILE A 4 2.64 -7.41 -14.82
C ILE A 4 2.12 -8.28 -13.68
N SER A 5 2.95 -8.52 -12.66
CA SER A 5 2.55 -9.32 -11.50
C SER A 5 1.48 -8.54 -10.74
N SER A 6 0.53 -9.24 -10.11
CA SER A 6 -0.53 -8.58 -9.34
C SER A 6 0.04 -7.61 -8.30
N LYS A 7 1.24 -7.91 -7.78
CA LYS A 7 2.03 -7.05 -6.86
C LYS A 7 2.43 -5.71 -7.49
N ASP A 8 2.94 -5.74 -8.72
CA ASP A 8 3.31 -4.53 -9.45
C ASP A 8 2.09 -3.65 -9.72
N LEU A 9 0.96 -4.29 -10.06
CA LEU A 9 -0.29 -3.58 -10.34
C LEU A 9 -0.86 -2.91 -9.07
N LEU A 10 -0.78 -3.60 -7.92
CA LEU A 10 -1.09 -3.04 -6.60
C LEU A 10 -0.13 -1.90 -6.22
N HIS A 11 1.17 -2.09 -6.41
CA HIS A 11 2.19 -1.08 -6.17
C HIS A 11 1.90 0.21 -6.94
N HIS A 12 1.62 0.10 -8.26
CA HIS A 12 1.28 1.24 -9.09
C HIS A 12 -0.02 1.93 -8.65
N ARG A 13 -1.03 1.16 -8.23
CA ARG A 13 -2.29 1.72 -7.72
C ARG A 13 -2.09 2.45 -6.40
N LEU A 14 -1.31 1.90 -5.47
CA LEU A 14 -0.94 2.54 -4.21
C LEU A 14 -0.09 3.80 -4.43
N GLN A 15 0.87 3.76 -5.36
CA GLN A 15 1.67 4.92 -5.75
C GLN A 15 0.80 6.05 -6.34
N ALA A 16 -0.17 5.73 -7.20
CA ALA A 16 -1.12 6.70 -7.72
C ALA A 16 -1.97 7.27 -6.58
N TRP A 17 -2.48 6.40 -5.71
CA TRP A 17 -3.30 6.81 -4.59
C TRP A 17 -2.56 7.72 -3.60
N LEU A 18 -1.33 7.40 -3.23
CA LEU A 18 -0.48 8.24 -2.36
C LEU A 18 -0.21 9.63 -2.94
N ARG A 19 -0.29 9.79 -4.26
CA ARG A 19 -0.17 11.10 -4.92
C ARG A 19 -1.48 11.90 -4.88
N GLU A 20 -2.61 11.21 -4.99
CA GLU A 20 -3.94 11.83 -5.02
C GLU A 20 -4.49 12.09 -3.61
N HIS A 21 -4.13 11.24 -2.65
CA HIS A 21 -4.54 11.29 -1.26
C HIS A 21 -3.31 11.34 -0.36
N THR A 22 -3.13 12.48 0.31
CA THR A 22 -2.13 12.64 1.37
C THR A 22 -2.75 12.15 2.68
N CYS A 23 -2.66 10.84 2.91
CA CYS A 23 -3.15 10.21 4.12
C CYS A 23 -1.95 9.86 5.01
N GLU A 24 -1.88 10.38 6.23
CA GLU A 24 -0.77 10.11 7.15
C GLU A 24 -0.73 8.64 7.60
N ASP A 25 -1.86 7.93 7.51
CA ASP A 25 -1.94 6.51 7.83
C ASP A 25 -1.14 5.64 6.87
N ILE A 26 -1.14 5.91 5.56
CA ILE A 26 -0.40 5.06 4.62
C ILE A 26 0.83 5.76 4.04
N SER A 27 1.97 5.09 4.11
CA SER A 27 3.24 5.60 3.63
C SER A 27 4.06 4.50 2.98
N TYR A 28 4.61 4.80 1.81
CA TYR A 28 5.53 3.90 1.14
C TYR A 28 6.88 3.90 1.88
N ILE A 29 7.30 2.73 2.38
CA ILE A 29 8.55 2.58 3.15
C ILE A 29 9.73 2.32 2.20
N GLY A 30 9.48 1.62 1.09
CA GLY A 30 10.51 1.20 0.14
C GLY A 30 10.46 -0.28 -0.14
N GLU A 31 11.51 -0.80 -0.77
CA GLU A 31 11.68 -2.22 -1.05
C GLU A 31 12.47 -2.85 0.11
N ARG A 32 11.96 -3.93 0.69
CA ARG A 32 12.72 -4.73 1.67
C ARG A 32 12.70 -6.18 1.26
N GLU A 33 13.79 -6.88 1.61
CA GLU A 33 13.84 -8.33 1.48
C GLU A 33 12.85 -8.94 2.47
N SER A 34 11.87 -9.66 1.94
CA SER A 34 10.84 -10.32 2.72
C SER A 34 11.50 -11.48 3.48
N PHE A 35 11.51 -11.43 4.82
CA PHE A 35 12.07 -12.52 5.65
C PHE A 35 11.44 -13.90 5.39
N LYS A 36 10.25 -13.92 4.78
CA LYS A 36 9.48 -15.13 4.51
C LYS A 36 9.83 -15.79 3.17
N SER A 37 10.11 -14.99 2.14
CA SER A 37 10.36 -15.48 0.78
C SER A 37 11.80 -15.24 0.29
N GLY A 38 12.55 -14.34 0.94
CA GLY A 38 13.88 -13.93 0.50
C GLY A 38 13.88 -13.08 -0.78
N GLU A 39 12.71 -12.55 -1.17
CA GLU A 39 12.53 -11.75 -2.37
C GLU A 39 12.41 -10.26 -2.00
N MET A 40 12.84 -9.38 -2.91
CA MET A 40 12.65 -7.94 -2.78
C MET A 40 11.17 -7.62 -2.97
N GLU A 41 10.50 -7.15 -1.92
CA GLU A 41 9.08 -6.78 -1.96
C GLU A 41 8.89 -5.33 -1.52
N HIS A 42 7.91 -4.66 -2.11
CA HIS A 42 7.53 -3.30 -1.71
C HIS A 42 6.82 -3.33 -0.36
N PHE A 43 7.23 -2.50 0.59
CA PHE A 43 6.61 -2.37 1.90
C PHE A 43 5.89 -1.03 2.02
N TYR A 44 4.70 -1.13 2.61
CA TYR A 44 3.86 0.01 2.95
C TYR A 44 3.60 -0.01 4.45
N ARG A 45 3.70 1.17 5.06
CA ARG A 45 3.21 1.42 6.40
C ARG A 45 1.75 1.79 6.27
N ILE A 46 0.86 1.17 7.03
CA ILE A 46 -0.56 1.49 7.12
C ILE A 46 -0.90 1.62 8.61
N GLY A 47 -1.22 2.84 9.05
CA GLY A 47 -1.29 3.27 10.45
C GLY A 47 0.01 2.94 11.20
N GLU A 48 -0.10 1.98 12.12
CA GLU A 48 1.00 1.47 12.93
C GLU A 48 1.60 0.14 12.42
N HIS A 49 1.04 -0.41 11.34
CA HIS A 49 1.46 -1.71 10.79
C HIS A 49 2.34 -1.55 9.55
N GLU A 50 3.43 -2.30 9.47
CA GLU A 50 4.26 -2.43 8.26
C GLU A 50 3.89 -3.72 7.53
N VAL A 51 3.33 -3.61 6.33
CA VAL A 51 2.91 -4.76 5.53
C VAL A 51 3.56 -4.74 4.14
N PRO A 52 4.05 -5.90 3.64
CA PRO A 52 4.51 -6.00 2.26
C PRO A 52 3.32 -5.92 1.31
N VAL A 53 3.54 -5.44 0.09
CA VAL A 53 2.54 -5.33 -0.99
C VAL A 53 1.92 -6.69 -1.33
N ASP A 54 2.67 -7.77 -1.13
CA ASP A 54 2.18 -9.14 -1.31
C ASP A 54 1.19 -9.57 -0.22
N ALA A 55 1.33 -9.03 1.00
CA ALA A 55 0.35 -9.27 2.06
C ALA A 55 -0.91 -8.41 1.90
N ILE A 56 -0.91 -7.44 0.98
CA ILE A 56 -2.07 -6.61 0.67
C ILE A 56 -2.90 -7.34 -0.39
N GLU A 57 -3.78 -8.23 0.04
CA GLU A 57 -4.67 -8.97 -0.88
C GLU A 57 -5.74 -8.05 -1.48
N SER A 58 -6.27 -7.13 -0.67
CA SER A 58 -7.20 -6.08 -1.07
C SER A 58 -7.04 -4.87 -0.13
N PHE A 59 -7.02 -3.67 -0.70
CA PHE A 59 -7.00 -2.42 0.05
C PHE A 59 -8.33 -1.70 -0.19
N GLU A 60 -9.16 -1.58 0.84
CA GLU A 60 -10.34 -0.72 0.85
C GLU A 60 -9.97 0.57 1.59
N MET A 61 -10.15 1.70 0.91
CA MET A 61 -10.08 3.00 1.58
C MET A 61 -11.42 3.22 2.24
N GLU A 62 -11.43 3.30 3.56
CA GLU A 62 -12.57 3.86 4.25
C GLU A 62 -12.50 5.37 4.05
N GLU A 63 -13.40 5.92 3.23
CA GLU A 63 -13.61 7.37 3.18
C GLU A 63 -14.11 7.77 4.57
N VAL A 64 -13.26 8.41 5.37
CA VAL A 64 -13.71 9.05 6.61
C VAL A 64 -14.65 10.18 6.19
N GLU A 65 -15.95 9.89 6.14
CA GLU A 65 -16.98 10.91 6.06
C GLU A 65 -16.73 11.86 7.23
N GLY A 66 -16.30 13.08 6.91
CA GLY A 66 -15.94 14.08 7.91
C GLY A 66 -17.06 14.22 8.93
N ASP A 67 -16.74 13.96 10.19
CA ASP A 67 -17.60 14.18 11.34
C ASP A 67 -18.33 15.52 11.15
N GLU A 68 -19.65 15.44 11.04
CA GLU A 68 -20.53 16.59 10.98
C GLU A 68 -20.21 17.51 12.17
N ILE A 69 -19.61 18.67 11.90
CA ILE A 69 -19.53 19.76 12.87
C ILE A 69 -20.97 20.23 13.18
N THR A 70 -21.53 19.70 14.27
CA THR A 70 -22.84 20.11 14.82
C THR A 70 -22.79 21.52 15.41
#